data_AF-A0A7X9ZQ49-F1
#
_entry.id   AF-A0A7X9ZQ49-F1
#
_cell.length_a   1.000
_cell.length_b   1.000
_cell.length_c   1.000
_cell.angle_alpha   90.00
_cell.angle_beta   90.00
_cell.angle_gamma   90.00
#
_symmetry.space_group_name_H-M   'P 1'
#
loop_
_entity.id
_entity.type
_entity.pdbx_description
1 polymer ?
#
loop_
_entity_poly.entity_id
_entity_poly.type
_entity_poly.pdbx_seq_one_letter_code
_entity_poly.pdbx_strand_id
1 'polypeptide(L)' 'MDDEIINTPDGPMTWAAWKKKNPVQIPSRRTKGKKLPNKVKLRTDET' A
#
# COMPACT_ATOMS: atom_id res chain seq x y z
N MET A 1 3.69 -15.85 -4.04
CA MET A 1 3.95 -14.45 -4.42
C MET A 1 4.53 -13.63 -3.27
N ASP A 2 4.59 -14.15 -2.04
CA ASP A 2 5.17 -13.42 -0.90
C ASP A 2 6.69 -13.61 -0.76
N ASP A 3 7.23 -14.67 -1.36
CA ASP A 3 8.67 -14.97 -1.43
C ASP A 3 9.39 -14.27 -2.59
N GLU A 4 8.68 -13.49 -3.40
CA GLU A 4 9.28 -12.73 -4.50
C GLU A 4 10.25 -11.69 -3.93
N ILE A 5 11.50 -11.71 -4.42
CA ILE A 5 12.52 -10.74 -4.01
C ILE A 5 12.36 -9.48 -4.86
N ILE A 6 12.17 -8.35 -4.20
CA ILE A 6 12.06 -7.04 -4.83
C ILE A 6 13.24 -6.16 -4.43
N ASN A 7 13.72 -5.37 -5.39
CA ASN A 7 14.73 -4.35 -5.14
C ASN A 7 14.05 -3.11 -4.56
N THR A 8 14.40 -2.74 -3.34
CA THR A 8 13.86 -1.56 -2.64
C THR A 8 14.97 -0.57 -2.31
N PRO A 9 14.65 0.71 -2.03
CA PRO A 9 15.65 1.72 -1.66
C PRO A 9 16.49 1.34 -0.42
N ASP A 10 15.93 0.54 0.49
CA ASP A 10 16.61 0.07 1.70
C ASP A 10 17.42 -1.23 1.50
N GLY A 11 17.47 -1.73 0.25
CA GLY A 11 18.09 -3.00 -0.12
C GLY A 11 17.09 -4.06 -0.62
N PRO A 12 17.58 -5.18 -1.19
CA PRO A 12 16.72 -6.26 -1.64
C PRO A 12 16.04 -6.94 -0.45
N MET A 13 14.72 -7.13 -0.53
CA MET A 13 13.95 -7.87 0.48
C MET A 13 12.76 -8.58 -0.16
N THR A 14 12.13 -9.49 0.58
CA THR A 14 10.94 -10.19 0.08
C THR A 14 9.74 -9.26 0.01
N TRP A 15 8.83 -9.54 -0.92
CA TRP A 15 7.56 -8.84 -1.05
C TRP A 15 6.77 -8.85 0.26
N ALA A 16 6.81 -9.95 1.01
CA ALA A 16 6.23 -10.03 2.35
C ALA A 16 6.86 -9.04 3.34
N ALA A 17 8.19 -8.97 3.40
CA ALA A 17 8.91 -8.06 4.28
C ALA A 17 8.62 -6.60 3.93
N TRP A 18 8.54 -6.30 2.64
CA TRP A 18 8.18 -4.98 2.16
C TRP A 18 6.75 -4.59 2.52
N LYS A 19 5.76 -5.48 2.32
CA LYS A 19 4.35 -5.24 2.71
C LYS A 19 4.16 -5.06 4.21
N LYS A 20 4.98 -5.70 5.03
CA LYS A 20 4.96 -5.54 6.49
C LYS A 20 5.42 -4.14 6.91
N LYS A 21 6.42 -3.59 6.21
CA LYS A 21 6.91 -2.21 6.40
C LYS A 21 5.98 -1.16 5.76
N ASN A 22 5.37 -1.52 4.63
CA ASN A 22 4.52 -0.65 3.82
C ASN A 22 3.12 -1.28 3.71
N PRO A 23 2.25 -1.11 4.73
CA PRO A 23 0.93 -1.71 4.73
C PRO A 23 0.13 -1.17 3.55
N VAL A 24 0.01 -1.98 2.48
CA VAL A 24 -0.81 -1.65 1.33
C VAL A 24 -2.26 -1.72 1.79
N GLN A 25 -2.97 -0.60 1.74
CA GLN A 25 -4.38 -0.57 2.08
C GLN A 25 -5.17 -1.38 1.05
N ILE A 26 -5.45 -2.64 1.36
CA ILE A 26 -6.32 -3.46 0.52
C ILE A 26 -7.74 -2.90 0.66
N PRO A 27 -8.41 -2.56 -0.45
CA PRO A 27 -9.81 -2.17 -0.38
C PRO A 27 -10.61 -3.26 0.31
N SER A 28 -11.36 -2.89 1.34
CA SER A 28 -12.29 -3.81 2.00
C SER A 28 -13.18 -4.53 0.98
N ARG A 29 -13.71 -5.71 1.33
CA ARG A 29 -14.72 -6.39 0.49
C ARG A 29 -15.88 -5.48 0.05
N ARG A 30 -16.25 -4.49 0.87
CA ARG A 30 -17.33 -3.53 0.58
C ARG A 30 -16.95 -2.49 -0.49
N THR A 31 -15.66 -2.25 -0.66
CA THR A 31 -15.10 -1.19 -1.50
C THR A 31 -14.21 -1.71 -2.64
N LYS A 32 -13.90 -3.01 -2.65
CA LYS A 32 -13.20 -3.70 -3.74
C LYS A 32 -14.00 -3.53 -5.04
N GLY A 33 -13.35 -3.01 -6.08
CA GLY A 33 -13.95 -2.78 -7.41
C GLY A 33 -14.82 -1.52 -7.53
N LYS A 34 -15.07 -0.79 -6.44
CA LYS A 34 -15.68 0.54 -6.54
C LYS A 34 -14.59 1.56 -6.86
N LYS A 35 -14.88 2.50 -7.76
CA LYS A 35 -14.05 3.70 -7.95
C LYS A 35 -14.23 4.59 -6.72
N LEU A 36 -13.62 4.19 -5.62
CA LEU A 36 -13.49 5.04 -4.45
C LEU A 36 -12.66 6.25 -4.89
N PRO A 37 -13.07 7.47 -4.51
CA PRO A 37 -12.14 8.59 -4.57
C PRO A 37 -10.90 8.14 -3.78
N ASN A 38 -9.72 8.20 -4.40
CA ASN A 38 -8.48 8.19 -3.63
C ASN A 38 -8.56 9.46 -2.77
N LYS A 39 -9.16 9.36 -1.59
CA LYS A 39 -9.02 10.37 -0.53
C LYS A 39 -7.59 10.22 -0.03
N VAL A 40 -6.64 10.60 -0.86
CA VAL A 40 -5.37 11.11 -0.37
C VAL A 40 -5.73 12.47 0.22
N LYS A 41 -6.20 12.48 1.46
CA LYS A 41 -6.06 13.69 2.26
C LYS A 41 -4.57 13.76 2.55
N LEU A 42 -3.82 14.47 1.70
CA LEU A 42 -2.41 14.72 1.92
C LEU A 42 -2.20 15.60 3.17
N ARG A 43 -3.21 16.36 3.62
CA ARG A 43 -3.25 17.10 4.90
C ARG A 43 -4.67 17.22 5.46
N THR A 44 -4.78 17.35 6.78
CA THR A 44 -6.06 17.57 7.49
C THR A 44 -6.53 19.02 7.43
N ASP A 45 -5.69 19.98 7.03
CA ASP A 45 -6.06 21.40 6.92
C ASP A 45 -5.57 22.01 5.59
N GLU A 46 -6.43 22.03 4.57
CA GLU A 46 -6.38 23.05 3.51
C GLU A 46 -7.64 23.88 3.67
N THR A 47 -7.45 25.08 4.23
CA THR A 47 -8.39 26.21 4.19
C THR A 47 -7.80 27.26 3.27
#